data_AF-A0A968E3U7-F1
#
_entry.id   AF-A0A968E3U7-F1
#
_cell.length_a   1.000
_cell.length_b   1.000
_cell.length_c   1.000
_cell.angle_alpha   90.00
_cell.angle_beta   90.00
_cell.angle_gamma   90.00
#
_symmetry.space_group_name_H-M   'P 1'
#
loop_
_entity.id
_entity.type
_entity.pdbx_description
1 polymer ?
#
loop_
_entity_poly.entity_id
_entity_poly.type
_entity_poly.pdbx_seq_one_letter_code
_entity_poly.pdbx_strand_id
1 'polypeptide(L)' 'WTGGISEAKRIAAMAEVYNLPVAPHDCVGPVTLMAGVHLCMNLPNALIQEVVRAYLHGWYQDLVTNLPRIENGYVYA' A
#
# COMPACT_ATOMS: atom_id res chain seq x y z
N TRP A 1 -2.43 -10.93 -0.19
CA TRP A 1 -2.89 -12.30 0.11
C TRP A 1 -2.38 -12.82 1.46
N THR A 2 -2.40 -11.98 2.49
CA THR A 2 -1.65 -12.22 3.75
C THR A 2 -2.55 -12.15 4.99
N GLY A 3 -3.87 -12.34 4.84
CA GLY A 3 -4.81 -12.33 5.97
C GLY A 3 -5.41 -10.95 6.32
N GLY A 4 -5.31 -9.97 5.43
CA GLY A 4 -5.89 -8.64 5.60
C GLY A 4 -5.03 -7.69 6.45
N ILE A 5 -5.57 -6.50 6.78
CA ILE A 5 -4.82 -5.44 7.47
C ILE A 5 -4.33 -5.91 8.85
N SER A 6 -5.17 -6.65 9.59
CA SER A 6 -4.83 -7.15 10.92
C SER A 6 -3.59 -8.05 10.90
N GLU A 7 -3.54 -9.03 10.00
CA GLU A 7 -2.38 -9.93 9.89
C GLU A 7 -1.17 -9.22 9.29
N ALA A 8 -1.36 -8.39 8.26
CA ALA A 8 -0.28 -7.63 7.64
C ALA A 8 0.44 -6.73 8.65
N LYS A 9 -0.29 -6.10 9.57
CA LYS A 9 0.29 -5.30 10.64
C LYS A 9 1.11 -6.13 11.64
N ARG A 10 0.65 -7.33 12.00
CA ARG A 10 1.41 -8.24 12.90
C ARG A 10 2.68 -8.75 12.22
N ILE A 11 2.61 -9.08 10.94
CA ILE A 11 3.77 -9.48 10.14
C ILE A 11 4.79 -8.33 10.10
N ALA A 12 4.35 -7.10 9.86
CA ALA A 12 5.24 -5.94 9.82
C ALA A 12 5.88 -5.63 11.18
N ALA A 13 5.14 -5.73 12.29
CA ALA A 13 5.67 -5.61 13.63
C ALA A 13 6.72 -6.69 13.94
N MET A 14 6.51 -7.92 13.45
CA MET A 14 7.50 -8.98 13.58
C MET A 14 8.76 -8.67 12.76
N ALA A 15 8.62 -8.16 11.53
CA ALA A 15 9.74 -7.76 10.69
C ALA A 15 10.57 -6.63 11.32
N GLU A 16 9.91 -5.67 11.98
CA GLU A 16 10.55 -4.55 12.68
C GLU A 16 11.55 -5.03 13.74
N VAL A 17 11.25 -6.09 14.49
CA VAL A 17 12.15 -6.69 15.50
C VAL A 17 13.48 -7.16 14.89
N TYR A 18 13.47 -7.51 13.60
CA TYR A 18 14.67 -7.93 12.86
C TYR A 18 15.29 -6.79 12.04
N ASN A 19 14.89 -5.54 12.26
CA ASN A 19 15.28 -4.37 11.48
C ASN A 19 14.99 -4.53 9.97
N LEU A 20 13.94 -5.30 9.63
CA LEU A 20 13.54 -5.51 8.25
C LEU A 20 12.43 -4.53 7.88
N PRO A 21 12.60 -3.76 6.79
CA PRO A 21 11.55 -2.88 6.31
C PRO A 21 10.53 -3.67 5.48
N VAL A 22 9.33 -3.11 5.32
CA VAL A 22 8.20 -3.74 4.64
C VAL A 22 7.77 -2.89 3.45
N ALA A 23 7.57 -3.55 2.30
CA ALA A 23 6.99 -2.95 1.09
C ALA A 23 5.71 -3.71 0.71
N PRO A 24 4.51 -3.13 0.90
CA PRO A 24 3.27 -3.80 0.52
C PRO A 24 3.13 -3.92 -1.00
N HIS A 25 2.79 -5.12 -1.46
CA HIS A 25 2.58 -5.44 -2.87
C HIS A 25 1.23 -4.91 -3.39
N ASP A 26 1.25 -4.32 -4.59
CA ASP A 26 0.09 -3.92 -5.36
C ASP A 26 0.28 -4.22 -6.85
N CYS A 27 -0.64 -4.97 -7.42
CA CYS A 27 -0.85 -5.14 -8.87
C CYS A 27 -2.23 -5.79 -9.04
N VAL A 28 -3.21 -5.31 -8.25
CA VAL A 28 -4.46 -6.05 -8.03
C VAL A 28 -5.68 -5.20 -8.33
N GLY A 29 -5.94 -4.18 -7.50
CA GLY A 29 -7.18 -3.41 -7.55
C GLY A 29 -7.11 -2.19 -6.65
N PRO A 30 -7.97 -1.18 -6.86
CA PRO A 30 -7.84 0.12 -6.21
C PRO A 30 -8.00 0.03 -4.68
N VAL A 31 -8.83 -0.87 -4.19
CA VAL A 31 -9.01 -1.09 -2.74
C VAL A 31 -7.77 -1.71 -2.09
N THR A 32 -7.07 -2.62 -2.80
CA THR A 32 -5.82 -3.21 -2.31
C THR A 32 -4.73 -2.16 -2.23
N LEU A 33 -4.60 -1.30 -3.25
CA LEU A 33 -3.67 -0.17 -3.23
C LEU A 33 -3.94 0.74 -2.04
N MET A 34 -5.20 1.16 -1.81
CA MET A 34 -5.56 2.00 -0.66
C MET A 34 -5.23 1.34 0.67
N ALA A 35 -5.52 0.04 0.84
CA ALA A 35 -5.17 -0.69 2.06
C ALA A 35 -3.65 -0.73 2.27
N GLY A 36 -2.85 -0.90 1.21
CA GLY A 36 -1.39 -0.82 1.26
C GLY A 36 -0.88 0.57 1.66
N VAL A 37 -1.43 1.63 1.07
CA VAL A 37 -1.10 3.03 1.41
C VAL A 37 -1.39 3.32 2.88
N HIS A 38 -2.59 2.99 3.37
CA HIS A 38 -2.94 3.17 4.78
C HIS A 38 -2.03 2.38 5.72
N LEU A 39 -1.65 1.17 5.32
CA LEU A 39 -0.70 0.37 6.08
C LEU A 39 0.69 1.03 6.11
N CYS A 40 1.21 1.48 4.97
CA CYS A 40 2.48 2.22 4.87
C CYS A 40 2.49 3.46 5.78
N MET A 41 1.40 4.23 5.80
CA MET A 41 1.28 5.42 6.67
C MET A 41 1.26 5.08 8.16
N ASN A 42 0.90 3.85 8.54
CA ASN A 42 0.87 3.41 9.93
C ASN A 42 2.16 2.73 10.40
N LEU A 43 2.88 2.04 9.51
CA LEU A 43 4.02 1.21 9.87
C LEU A 43 5.31 2.05 9.99
N PRO A 44 6.01 2.02 11.14
CA PRO A 44 7.28 2.73 11.29
C PRO A 44 8.41 2.18 10.41
N ASN A 45 8.30 0.92 9.99
CA ASN A 45 9.25 0.24 9.11
C ASN A 45 8.76 0.11 7.65
N ALA A 46 7.82 0.95 7.21
CA ALA A 46 7.42 1.00 5.80
C ALA A 46 8.58 1.51 4.92
N LEU A 47 8.86 0.82 3.81
CA LEU A 47 9.90 1.20 2.86
C LEU A 47 9.35 2.05 1.71
N ILE A 48 8.47 1.43 0.91
CA ILE A 48 7.85 1.96 -0.30
C ILE A 48 6.53 1.25 -0.53
N GLN A 49 5.62 1.90 -1.26
CA GLN A 49 4.36 1.31 -1.73
C GLN A 49 4.46 1.03 -3.23
N GLU A 50 4.20 -0.20 -3.64
CA GLU A 50 4.07 -0.53 -5.06
C GLU A 50 2.83 0.16 -5.66
N VAL A 51 2.96 0.65 -6.90
CA VAL A 51 1.88 1.28 -7.66
C VAL A 51 2.03 0.94 -9.13
N VAL A 52 0.94 0.50 -9.77
CA VAL A 52 0.92 0.26 -11.22
C VAL A 52 0.30 1.45 -11.96
N ARG A 53 1.15 2.26 -12.61
CA ARG A 53 0.73 3.47 -13.34
C ARG A 53 -0.40 3.23 -14.35
N ALA A 54 -0.40 2.09 -15.03
CA ALA A 54 -1.41 1.76 -16.04
C ALA A 54 -2.78 1.48 -15.42
N TYR A 55 -2.82 1.01 -14.17
CA TYR A 55 -4.07 0.74 -13.46
C TYR A 55 -4.59 2.02 -12.83
N LEU A 56 -3.71 2.77 -12.15
CA LEU A 56 -4.01 4.05 -11.51
C LEU A 56 -4.58 5.08 -12.50
N HIS A 57 -3.93 5.25 -13.66
CA HIS A 57 -4.37 6.18 -14.71
C HIS A 57 -5.39 5.57 -15.69
N GLY A 58 -5.86 4.35 -15.41
CA GLY A 58 -6.84 3.65 -16.23
C GLY A 58 -8.03 3.20 -15.39
N TRP A 59 -8.31 1.90 -15.45
CA TRP A 59 -9.55 1.29 -14.96
C TRP A 59 -9.84 1.42 -13.46
N TYR A 60 -8.87 1.84 -12.63
CA TYR A 60 -9.14 2.09 -11.21
C TYR A 60 -10.20 3.19 -11.01
N GLN A 61 -10.20 4.21 -11.86
CA GLN A 61 -11.09 5.36 -11.75
C GLN A 61 -12.55 5.01 -12.04
N ASP A 62 -12.80 3.90 -12.73
CA ASP A 62 -14.16 3.43 -13.05
C ASP A 62 -14.84 2.73 -11.86
N LEU A 63 -14.07 2.37 -10.82
CA LEU A 63 -14.53 1.51 -9.73
C LEU A 63 -14.61 2.20 -8.37
N VAL A 64 -13.89 3.29 -8.15
CA VAL A 64 -13.83 4.00 -6.88
C VAL A 64 -13.99 5.50 -7.07
N THR A 65 -14.50 6.18 -6.04
CA THR A 65 -14.73 7.62 -6.09
C THR A 65 -13.45 8.45 -5.90
N ASN A 66 -12.42 7.86 -5.27
CA ASN A 66 -11.16 8.53 -4.99
C ASN A 66 -9.99 7.55 -5.12
N LEU A 67 -8.84 8.08 -5.51
CA LEU A 67 -7.56 7.38 -5.57
C LEU A 67 -6.52 8.17 -4.78
N PRO A 68 -5.43 7.52 -4.32
CA PRO A 68 -4.43 8.21 -3.54
C PRO A 68 -3.68 9.23 -4.41
N ARG A 69 -3.38 10.41 -3.85
CA ARG A 69 -2.67 11.46 -4.58
C ARG A 69 -1.19 11.09 -4.68
N ILE A 70 -0.67 10.99 -5.90
CA ILE A 70 0.72 10.61 -6.15
C ILE A 70 1.41 11.73 -6.94
N GLU A 71 2.44 12.32 -6.33
CA GLU A 71 3.19 13.45 -6.90
C GLU A 71 4.69 13.24 -6.66
N ASN A 72 5.51 13.47 -7.69
CA ASN A 72 6.97 13.37 -7.60
C ASN A 72 7.49 12.04 -7.00
N GLY A 73 6.78 10.94 -7.22
CA GLY A 73 7.14 9.62 -6.69
C GLY A 73 6.70 9.33 -5.25
N TYR A 74 5.94 10.24 -4.62
CA TYR A 74 5.43 10.09 -3.26
C TYR A 74 3.90 10.03 -3.25
N VAL A 75 3.37 9.20 -2.37
CA VAL A 75 1.93 9.08 -2.11
C VAL A 75 1.53 9.95 -0.91
N TYR A 76 0.41 10.66 -1.04
CA TYR A 76 -0.19 11.51 -0.02
C TYR A 76 -1.60 11.00 0.29
N ALA A 77 -1.91 10.91 1.58
CA ALA A 77 -3.20 10.51 2.12
C ALA A 77 -3.73 11.60 3.06
#